data_AF-A0A7V5G905-F1
#
_entry.id   AF-A0A7V5G905-F1
#
_cell.length_a   1.000
_cell.length_b   1.000
_cell.length_c   1.000
_cell.angle_alpha   90.00
_cell.angle_beta   90.00
_cell.angle_gamma   90.00
#
_symmetry.space_group_name_H-M   'P 1'
#
loop_
_entity.id
_entity.type
_entity.pdbx_description
1 polymer ?
#
loop_
_entity_poly.entity_id
_entity_poly.type
_entity_poly.pdbx_seq_one_letter_code
_entity_poly.pdbx_strand_id
1 'polypeptide(L)'
;MPNTHDPYLDTVRRSLNEERIIQRQKKLQTKELDKNKKKSFFAKQINLADYIYLPETLQNLFLLTLFILIPYLFGAFILFILRVQDMIKEVQTFTFDSFMLTWTIGYECLAFILLMLIVKSAFTFKQKQY
;
A
#
# COMPACT_ATOMS: atom_id res chain seq x y z
N MET A 1 -49.54 -23.88 -40.60
CA MET A 1 -48.80 -22.63 -40.41
C MET A 1 -47.74 -22.55 -41.49
N PRO A 2 -47.67 -21.50 -42.32
CA PRO A 2 -46.67 -21.41 -43.37
C PRO A 2 -45.29 -21.26 -42.72
N ASN A 3 -44.38 -22.18 -43.04
CA ASN A 3 -42.99 -22.14 -42.60
C ASN A 3 -42.25 -21.14 -43.49
N THR A 4 -42.32 -19.85 -43.15
CA THR A 4 -41.54 -18.80 -43.81
C THR A 4 -40.10 -18.88 -43.32
N HIS A 5 -39.33 -19.73 -43.96
CA HIS A 5 -37.87 -19.77 -43.83
C HIS A 5 -37.31 -18.55 -44.54
N ASP A 6 -37.11 -17.46 -43.78
CA ASP A 6 -36.46 -16.25 -44.28
C ASP A 6 -34.96 -16.27 -43.88
N PRO A 7 -34.05 -16.47 -44.85
CA PRO A 7 -32.61 -16.54 -44.58
C PRO A 7 -32.02 -15.22 -44.06
N TYR A 8 -32.67 -14.08 -44.32
CA TYR A 8 -32.18 -12.78 -43.86
C TYR A 8 -32.38 -12.60 -42.35
N LEU A 9 -33.51 -13.06 -41.80
CA LEU A 9 -33.75 -12.98 -40.36
C LEU A 9 -32.79 -13.85 -39.56
N ASP A 10 -32.37 -14.98 -40.12
CA ASP A 10 -31.47 -15.93 -39.45
C ASP A 10 -30.03 -15.42 -39.40
N THR A 11 -29.57 -14.75 -40.46
CA THR A 11 -28.24 -14.11 -40.48
C THR A 11 -28.15 -12.97 -39.46
N VAL A 12 -29.19 -12.13 -39.35
CA VAL A 12 -29.28 -11.06 -38.35
C VAL A 12 -29.32 -11.62 -36.93
N ARG A 13 -30.06 -12.71 -36.69
CA ARG A 13 -30.09 -13.37 -35.37
C ARG A 13 -28.74 -13.96 -34.99
N ARG A 14 -28.02 -14.55 -35.96
CA ARG A 14 -26.67 -15.06 -35.74
C ARG A 14 -25.69 -13.94 -35.39
N SER A 15 -25.65 -12.86 -36.18
CA SER A 15 -24.74 -11.74 -35.93
C SER A 15 -24.98 -11.08 -34.57
N LEU A 16 -26.25 -10.88 -34.18
CA LEU A 16 -26.59 -10.34 -32.85
C LEU A 16 -26.16 -11.28 -31.71
N ASN A 17 -26.24 -12.59 -31.90
CA ASN A 17 -25.77 -13.55 -30.91
C ASN A 17 -24.24 -13.58 -30.84
N GLU A 18 -23.54 -13.52 -31.98
CA GLU A 18 -22.08 -13.44 -32.04
C GLU A 18 -21.55 -12.18 -31.35
N GLU A 19 -22.15 -11.02 -31.61
CA GLU A 19 -21.78 -9.77 -30.92
C GLU A 19 -21.95 -9.87 -29.40
N ARG A 20 -23.04 -10.47 -28.93
CA ARG A 20 -23.26 -10.69 -27.49
C ARG A 20 -22.22 -11.62 -26.88
N ILE A 21 -21.81 -12.66 -27.60
CA ILE A 21 -20.76 -13.58 -27.15
C ILE A 21 -19.42 -12.84 -27.05
N ILE A 22 -19.05 -12.05 -28.06
CA ILE A 22 -17.82 -11.25 -28.07
C ILE A 22 -17.83 -10.23 -26.93
N GLN A 23 -18.95 -9.55 -26.70
CA GLN A 23 -19.10 -8.59 -25.59
C GLN A 23 -18.96 -9.28 -24.22
N ARG A 24 -19.53 -10.47 -24.05
CA ARG A 24 -19.37 -11.26 -22.81
C ARG A 24 -17.92 -11.69 -22.61
N GLN A 25 -17.24 -12.17 -23.65
CA GLN A 25 -15.82 -12.53 -23.57
C GLN A 25 -14.94 -11.34 -23.19
N LYS A 26 -15.15 -10.17 -23.80
CA LYS A 26 -14.42 -8.94 -23.43
C LYS A 26 -14.66 -8.53 -21.98
N LYS A 27 -15.90 -8.65 -21.48
CA LYS A 27 -16.25 -8.39 -20.07
C LYS A 27 -15.64 -9.40 -19.11
N LEU A 28 -15.50 -10.67 -19.51
CA LEU A 28 -14.87 -11.69 -18.70
C LEU A 28 -13.35 -11.48 -18.63
N GLN A 29 -12.69 -11.22 -19.76
CA GLN A 29 -11.26 -10.92 -19.81
C GLN A 29 -10.90 -9.67 -18.99
N THR A 30 -11.68 -8.59 -19.11
CA THR A 30 -11.46 -7.37 -18.30
C THR A 30 -11.68 -7.62 -16.81
N LYS A 31 -12.70 -8.40 -16.43
CA LYS A 31 -12.92 -8.81 -15.03
C LYS A 31 -11.80 -9.68 -14.48
N GLU A 32 -11.23 -10.58 -15.29
CA GLU A 32 -10.11 -11.42 -14.88
C GLU A 32 -8.82 -10.60 -14.73
N LEU A 33 -8.55 -9.67 -15.64
CA LEU A 33 -7.44 -8.73 -15.54
C LEU A 33 -7.55 -7.88 -14.26
N ASP A 34 -8.74 -7.36 -13.95
CA ASP A 34 -8.98 -6.58 -12.73
C ASP A 34 -8.88 -7.44 -11.46
N LYS A 35 -9.36 -8.69 -11.51
CA LYS A 35 -9.25 -9.65 -10.39
C LYS A 35 -7.79 -10.03 -10.13
N ASN A 36 -6.97 -10.12 -11.18
CA ASN A 36 -5.53 -10.39 -11.05
C ASN A 36 -4.79 -9.16 -10.48
N LYS A 37 -5.18 -7.95 -10.92
CA LYS A 37 -4.65 -6.68 -10.40
C LYS A 37 -4.99 -6.45 -8.92
N LYS A 38 -6.18 -6.90 -8.47
CA LYS A 38 -6.62 -6.79 -7.06
C LYS A 38 -6.00 -7.84 -6.13
N LYS A 39 -5.39 -8.90 -6.65
CA LYS A 39 -4.90 -10.03 -5.84
C LYS A 39 -3.53 -9.83 -5.17
N SER A 40 -2.81 -8.73 -5.41
CA SER A 40 -1.39 -8.66 -5.05
C SER A 40 -0.97 -7.39 -4.31
N PHE A 41 -1.72 -6.96 -3.29
CA PHE A 41 -1.14 -6.05 -2.28
C PHE A 41 -0.33 -6.83 -1.24
N PHE A 42 -0.85 -7.94 -0.72
CA PHE A 42 -0.17 -8.80 0.25
C PHE A 42 0.67 -9.92 -0.37
N ALA A 43 0.46 -10.24 -1.65
CA ALA A 43 1.18 -11.32 -2.34
C ALA A 43 2.54 -10.89 -2.92
N LYS A 44 2.91 -9.61 -2.75
CA LYS A 44 4.19 -9.11 -3.24
C LYS A 44 5.30 -9.56 -2.28
N GLN A 45 6.01 -10.62 -2.66
CA GLN A 45 7.23 -11.03 -1.98
C GLN A 45 8.29 -9.94 -2.18
N ILE A 46 8.73 -9.34 -1.08
CA ILE A 46 9.79 -8.32 -1.09
C ILE A 46 11.11 -9.07 -0.86
N ASN A 47 11.82 -9.36 -1.95
CA ASN A 47 13.18 -9.89 -1.86
C ASN A 47 14.15 -8.72 -1.64
N LEU A 48 14.68 -8.60 -0.42
CA LEU A 48 15.63 -7.55 -0.07
C LEU A 48 17.01 -7.77 -0.72
N ALA A 49 17.31 -9.01 -1.11
CA ALA A 49 18.52 -9.39 -1.84
C ALA A 49 18.63 -8.70 -3.22
N ASP A 50 17.51 -8.38 -3.86
CA ASP A 50 17.51 -7.69 -5.16
C ASP A 50 17.86 -6.19 -5.03
N TYR A 51 17.75 -5.63 -3.83
CA TYR A 51 17.95 -4.19 -3.58
C TYR A 51 19.24 -3.89 -2.80
N ILE A 52 19.70 -4.83 -1.98
CA ILE A 52 20.90 -4.67 -1.15
C ILE A 52 21.66 -5.99 -1.20
N TYR A 53 22.97 -5.94 -1.45
CA TYR A 53 23.89 -7.09 -1.34
C TYR A 53 24.02 -7.53 0.12
N LEU A 54 22.94 -8.06 0.70
CA LEU A 54 22.91 -8.58 2.05
C LEU A 54 22.95 -10.11 2.00
N PRO A 55 23.86 -10.77 2.72
CA PRO A 55 23.79 -12.22 2.86
C PRO A 55 22.47 -12.60 3.57
N GLU A 56 21.80 -13.64 3.06
CA GLU A 56 20.46 -14.06 3.49
C GLU A 56 20.35 -14.27 5.01
N THR A 57 21.42 -14.73 5.64
CA THR A 57 21.51 -14.94 7.10
C THR A 57 21.43 -13.66 7.91
N LEU A 58 21.85 -12.52 7.35
CA LEU A 58 21.84 -11.23 8.04
C LEU A 58 20.56 -10.42 7.76
N GLN A 59 19.71 -10.85 6.82
CA GLN A 59 18.51 -10.12 6.43
C GLN A 59 17.58 -9.86 7.61
N ASN A 60 17.32 -10.87 8.44
CA ASN A 60 16.44 -10.76 9.60
C ASN A 60 17.02 -9.87 10.71
N LEU A 61 18.33 -9.98 10.97
CA LEU A 61 19.03 -9.16 11.96
C LEU A 61 19.08 -7.70 11.53
N PHE A 62 19.32 -7.46 10.25
CA PHE A 62 19.33 -6.12 9.68
C PHE A 62 17.94 -5.46 9.75
N LEU A 63 16.89 -6.21 9.40
CA LEU A 63 15.51 -5.74 9.53
C LEU A 63 15.15 -5.40 10.98
N LEU A 64 15.52 -6.26 11.93
CA LEU A 64 15.27 -6.03 13.35
C LEU A 64 16.02 -4.78 13.84
N THR A 65 17.28 -4.61 13.42
CA THR A 65 18.08 -3.43 13.74
C THR A 65 17.43 -2.16 13.17
N LEU A 66 17.01 -2.17 11.90
CA LEU A 66 16.31 -1.06 11.26
C LEU A 66 15.00 -0.72 11.99
N PHE A 67 14.24 -1.74 12.39
CA PHE A 67 12.99 -1.57 13.11
C PHE A 67 13.19 -0.86 14.46
N ILE A 68 14.28 -1.13 15.16
CA ILE A 68 14.61 -0.46 16.43
C ILE A 68 15.21 0.93 16.20
N LEU A 69 16.04 1.07 15.15
CA LEU A 69 16.87 2.24 14.92
C LEU A 69 16.12 3.41 14.26
N ILE A 70 15.21 3.13 13.31
CA ILE A 70 14.40 4.18 12.66
C ILE A 70 13.61 5.01 13.67
N PRO A 71 12.79 4.42 14.55
CA PRO A 71 11.95 5.16 15.48
C PRO A 71 12.80 5.89 16.51
N TYR A 72 13.90 5.28 16.95
CA TYR A 72 14.83 5.92 17.85
C TYR A 72 15.45 7.20 17.26
N LEU A 73 16.00 7.13 16.03
CA LEU A 73 16.57 8.30 15.37
C LEU A 73 15.52 9.38 15.11
N PHE A 74 14.31 8.98 14.74
CA PHE A 74 13.22 9.91 14.48
C PHE A 74 12.77 10.63 15.76
N GLY A 75 12.59 9.89 16.87
CA GLY A 75 12.27 10.45 18.18
C GLY A 75 13.37 11.36 18.69
N ALA A 76 14.65 10.96 18.54
CA ALA A 76 15.79 11.78 18.93
C ALA A 76 15.85 13.08 18.12
N PHE A 77 15.55 13.04 16.82
CA PHE A 77 15.50 14.21 15.96
C PHE A 77 14.40 15.19 16.38
N ILE A 78 13.21 14.69 16.71
CA ILE A 78 12.09 15.52 17.19
C ILE A 78 12.43 16.16 18.54
N LEU A 79 12.94 15.37 19.49
CA LEU A 79 13.37 15.88 20.78
C LEU A 79 14.51 16.91 20.63
N PHE A 80 15.40 16.71 19.67
CA PHE A 80 16.46 17.66 19.34
C PHE A 80 15.88 18.99 18.85
N ILE A 81 14.91 18.97 17.92
CA ILE A 81 14.23 20.18 17.44
C ILE A 81 13.50 20.90 18.59
N LEU A 82 12.74 20.15 19.40
CA LEU A 82 12.02 20.72 20.56
C LEU A 82 13.00 21.37 21.55
N ARG A 83 14.14 20.74 21.79
CA ARG A 83 15.19 21.27 22.67
C ARG A 83 15.90 22.51 22.13
N VAL A 84 16.06 22.62 20.81
CA VAL A 84 16.63 23.82 20.18
C VAL A 84 15.65 25.00 20.28
N GLN A 85 14.35 24.73 20.24
CA GLN A 85 13.30 25.74 20.41
C GLN A 85 13.21 26.25 21.85
N ASP A 86 13.40 25.37 22.84
CA ASP A 86 13.45 25.73 24.26
C ASP A 86 14.89 26.05 24.69
N MET A 87 15.33 27.29 24.43
CA MET A 87 16.65 27.80 24.79
C MET A 87 17.04 27.50 26.26
N ILE A 88 17.84 26.44 26.44
CA ILE A 88 18.82 26.20 27.51
C ILE A 88 18.33 26.60 28.91
N LYS A 89 17.60 25.73 29.64
CA LYS A 89 17.58 25.84 31.12
C LYS A 89 17.73 24.56 31.95
N GLU A 90 17.43 23.36 31.46
CA GLU A 90 17.61 22.16 32.30
C GLU A 90 18.22 21.01 31.50
N VAL A 91 19.55 20.90 31.54
CA VAL A 91 20.32 20.00 30.66
C VAL A 91 20.57 18.61 31.26
N GLN A 92 20.24 18.32 32.52
CA GLN A 92 20.95 17.25 33.24
C GLN A 92 20.12 16.09 33.82
N THR A 93 18.85 15.91 33.45
CA THR A 93 17.98 14.87 34.08
C THR A 93 17.38 13.85 33.12
N PHE A 94 17.92 13.69 31.91
CA PHE A 94 17.56 12.54 31.06
C PHE A 94 18.47 11.35 31.36
N THR A 95 18.22 10.71 32.50
CA THR A 95 18.78 9.39 32.86
C THR A 95 18.16 8.29 31.98
N PHE A 96 18.80 7.10 31.96
CA PHE A 96 18.54 5.91 31.12
C PHE A 96 17.09 5.60 30.65
N ASP A 97 16.05 5.97 31.41
CA ASP A 97 14.63 5.95 30.96
C ASP A 97 14.36 6.81 29.71
N SER A 98 15.27 7.74 29.41
CA SER A 98 15.27 8.54 28.18
C SER A 98 15.20 7.68 26.93
N PHE A 99 15.88 6.53 26.89
CA PHE A 99 15.99 5.76 25.66
C PHE A 99 14.64 5.20 25.22
N MET A 100 13.93 4.53 26.13
CA MET A 100 12.59 4.02 25.86
C MET A 100 11.62 5.16 25.54
N LEU A 101 11.71 6.28 26.25
CA LEU A 101 10.84 7.43 26.03
C LEU A 101 11.09 8.11 24.67
N THR A 102 12.35 8.26 24.28
CA THR A 102 12.72 8.75 22.94
C THR A 102 12.24 7.78 21.85
N TRP A 103 12.37 6.48 22.08
CA TRP A 103 11.94 5.44 21.15
C TRP A 103 10.41 5.42 20.98
N THR A 104 9.64 5.48 22.06
CA THR A 104 8.16 5.52 22.00
C THR A 104 7.64 6.79 21.35
N ILE A 105 8.21 7.96 21.66
CA ILE A 105 7.86 9.22 20.98
C ILE A 105 8.11 9.12 19.47
N GLY A 106 9.24 8.53 19.07
CA GLY A 106 9.53 8.30 17.66
C GLY A 106 8.50 7.41 16.96
N TYR A 107 8.05 6.35 17.63
CA TYR A 107 6.98 5.48 17.13
C TYR A 107 5.65 6.21 17.00
N GLU A 108 5.24 6.97 18.02
CA GLU A 108 3.98 7.73 18.00
C GLU A 108 3.94 8.73 16.84
N CYS A 109 5.03 9.45 16.61
CA CYS A 109 5.10 10.39 15.49
C CYS A 109 5.05 9.68 14.13
N LEU A 110 5.76 8.55 13.98
CA LEU A 110 5.68 7.74 12.75
C LEU A 110 4.27 7.18 12.53
N ALA A 111 3.63 6.67 13.58
CA ALA A 111 2.27 6.14 13.53
C ALA A 111 1.27 7.24 13.16
N PHE A 112 1.42 8.44 13.72
CA PHE A 112 0.58 9.60 13.39
C PHE A 112 0.70 9.98 11.90
N ILE A 113 1.92 10.05 11.37
CA ILE A 113 2.16 10.30 9.94
C ILE A 113 1.54 9.21 9.08
N LEU A 114 1.72 7.94 9.45
CA LEU A 114 1.14 6.79 8.74
C LEU A 114 -0.39 6.87 8.73
N LEU A 115 -1.00 7.18 9.86
CA LEU A 115 -2.45 7.32 9.99
C LEU A 115 -2.96 8.47 9.13
N MET A 116 -2.25 9.61 9.12
CA MET A 116 -2.58 10.74 8.24
C MET A 116 -2.52 10.36 6.76
N LEU A 117 -1.52 9.56 6.35
CA LEU A 117 -1.42 9.04 4.98
C LEU A 117 -2.56 8.08 4.62
N ILE A 118 -2.93 7.18 5.54
CA ILE A 118 -4.07 6.26 5.35
C ILE A 118 -5.37 7.05 5.19
N VAL A 119 -5.60 8.03 6.06
CA VAL A 119 -6.78 8.90 6.01
C VAL A 119 -6.81 9.69 4.69
N LYS A 120 -5.69 10.31 4.29
CA LYS A 120 -5.56 10.99 3.00
C LYS A 120 -5.90 10.06 1.84
N SER A 121 -5.35 8.85 1.84
CA SER A 121 -5.61 7.83 0.82
C SER A 121 -7.10 7.45 0.77
N ALA A 122 -7.75 7.31 1.92
CA ALA A 122 -9.17 6.99 2.00
C ALA A 122 -10.05 8.10 1.38
N PHE A 123 -9.73 9.37 1.65
CA PHE A 123 -10.42 10.50 1.02
C PHE A 123 -10.18 10.57 -0.50
N THR A 124 -8.93 10.37 -0.96
CA THR A 124 -8.60 10.36 -2.40
C THR A 124 -9.31 9.24 -3.15
N PHE A 125 -9.49 8.06 -2.53
CA PHE A 125 -10.23 6.96 -3.15
C PHE A 125 -11.70 7.29 -3.39
N LYS A 126 -12.35 8.01 -2.45
CA LYS A 126 -13.75 8.45 -2.61
C LYS A 126 -13.95 9.43 -3.78
N GLN A 127 -12.99 10.31 -4.05
CA GLN A 127 -13.09 11.25 -5.16
C GLN A 127 -13.02 10.59 -6.55
N LYS A 128 -12.49 9.37 -6.66
CA LYS A 128 -12.35 8.68 -7.95
C LYS A 128 -13.58 7.85 -8.35
N GLN A 129 -14.63 7.84 -7.52
CA GLN A 129 -15.87 7.07 -7.77
C GLN A 129 -17.08 7.93 -8.14
N TYR A 130 -16.91 9.24 -8.40
CA TYR A 130 -17.93 10.13 -8.96
C TYR A 130 -17.46 10.67 -10.32
#